data_AF-A0A094Q109-F1
#
_entry.id   AF-A0A094Q109-F1
#
_cell.length_a   1.000
_cell.length_b   1.000
_cell.length_c   1.000
_cell.angle_alpha   90.00
_cell.angle_beta   90.00
_cell.angle_gamma   90.00
#
_symmetry.space_group_name_H-M   'P 1'
#
loop_
_entity.id
_entity.type
_entity.pdbx_description
1 polymer ?
#
loop_
_entity_poly.entity_id
_entity_poly.type
_entity_poly.pdbx_seq_one_letter_code
_entity_poly.pdbx_strand_id
1 'polypeptide(L)'
;MQVGNYTHPLFSDLAVAQASGMPTLPLPGQALLLLAGGAAENSGAIDDAIALVGLSETTFFKPAFAGDFITLELTELDRTPTSKGDKAVANFEWKISNQAGEILATTTAKMLMRN
;
A
#
# COMPACT_ATOMS: atom_id res chain seq x y z
N MET A 1 -12.50 18.59 -14.94
CA MET A 1 -11.14 18.10 -14.62
C MET A 1 -10.91 18.35 -13.14
N GLN A 2 -10.43 17.35 -12.40
CA GLN A 2 -10.03 17.50 -11.00
C GLN A 2 -8.52 17.29 -10.90
N VAL A 3 -7.84 18.03 -10.02
CA VAL A 3 -6.40 17.91 -9.76
C VAL A 3 -6.20 16.85 -8.68
N GLY A 4 -5.17 16.01 -8.80
CA GLY A 4 -4.84 14.98 -7.81
C GLY A 4 -4.13 15.55 -6.59
N ASN A 5 -4.87 16.18 -5.68
CA ASN A 5 -4.36 16.66 -4.40
C ASN A 5 -5.27 16.25 -3.24
N TYR A 6 -4.68 16.01 -2.05
CA TYR A 6 -5.46 15.78 -0.83
C TYR A 6 -5.88 17.12 -0.24
N THR A 7 -7.16 17.47 -0.35
CA THR A 7 -7.72 18.73 0.17
C THR A 7 -8.60 18.55 1.39
N HIS A 8 -8.82 17.30 1.84
CA HIS A 8 -9.69 17.04 2.98
C HIS A 8 -9.03 17.56 4.27
N PRO A 9 -9.72 18.39 5.09
CA PRO A 9 -9.11 19.03 6.26
C PRO A 9 -8.56 18.06 7.30
N LEU A 10 -9.07 16.83 7.38
CA LEU A 10 -8.47 15.75 8.19
C LEU A 10 -6.95 15.64 8.00
N PHE A 11 -6.43 15.88 6.79
CA PHE A 11 -5.01 15.72 6.47
C PHE A 11 -4.20 17.02 6.54
N SER A 12 -4.84 18.17 6.79
CA SER A 12 -4.19 19.50 6.70
C SER A 12 -4.54 20.46 7.84
N ASP A 13 -5.57 20.17 8.64
CA ASP A 13 -6.03 20.98 9.77
C ASP A 13 -6.00 20.13 11.05
N LEU A 14 -5.12 20.52 11.98
CA LEU A 14 -4.92 19.78 13.22
C LEU A 14 -6.17 19.81 14.12
N ALA A 15 -6.92 20.90 14.15
CA ALA A 15 -8.13 20.99 14.96
C ALA A 15 -9.20 20.04 14.45
N VAL A 16 -9.34 19.92 13.12
CA VAL A 16 -10.26 18.95 12.50
C VAL A 16 -9.82 17.51 12.78
N ALA A 17 -8.52 17.22 12.67
CA ALA A 17 -8.00 15.89 12.97
C ALA A 17 -8.23 15.48 14.43
N GLN A 18 -7.95 16.38 15.38
CA GLN A 18 -8.18 16.16 16.81
C GLN A 18 -9.67 16.00 17.14
N ALA A 19 -10.54 16.81 16.54
CA ALA A 19 -11.99 16.65 16.69
C ALA A 19 -12.50 15.31 16.11
N SER A 20 -11.74 14.71 15.19
CA SER A 20 -12.01 13.38 14.62
C SER A 20 -11.37 12.23 15.41
N GLY A 21 -10.79 12.52 16.59
CA GLY A 21 -10.16 11.52 17.46
C GLY A 21 -8.73 11.16 17.09
N MET A 22 -8.09 11.89 16.16
CA MET A 22 -6.70 11.66 15.78
C MET A 22 -5.73 12.44 16.68
N PRO A 23 -4.59 11.85 17.09
CA PRO A 23 -3.61 12.56 17.90
C PRO A 23 -2.85 13.64 17.11
N THR A 24 -2.74 13.50 15.80
CA THR A 24 -2.10 14.44 14.86
C THR A 24 -2.70 14.26 13.46
N LEU A 25 -2.16 14.95 12.44
CA LEU A 25 -2.56 14.78 11.04
C LEU A 25 -2.20 13.37 10.55
N PRO A 26 -3.19 12.52 10.20
CA PRO A 26 -2.91 11.22 9.62
C PRO A 26 -2.45 11.35 8.16
N LEU A 27 -1.70 10.36 7.69
CA LEU A 27 -1.41 10.17 6.27
C LEU A 27 -2.68 9.64 5.55
N PRO A 28 -3.00 10.13 4.35
CA PRO A 28 -4.06 9.53 3.53
C PRO A 28 -3.78 8.05 3.26
N GLY A 29 -4.81 7.20 3.39
CA GLY A 29 -4.65 5.74 3.23
C GLY A 29 -4.06 5.33 1.88
N GLN A 30 -4.42 6.03 0.80
CA GLN A 30 -3.83 5.75 -0.53
C GLN A 30 -2.34 6.10 -0.58
N ALA A 31 -1.88 7.11 0.16
CA ALA A 31 -0.46 7.42 0.25
C ALA A 31 0.31 6.36 1.04
N LEU A 32 -0.31 5.72 2.04
CA LEU A 32 0.28 4.55 2.72
C LEU A 32 0.52 3.39 1.74
N LEU A 33 -0.43 3.10 0.84
CA LEU A 33 -0.26 2.07 -0.19
C LEU A 33 0.90 2.39 -1.14
N LEU A 34 1.10 3.67 -1.49
CA LEU A 34 2.23 4.09 -2.33
C LEU A 34 3.57 3.88 -1.62
N LEU A 35 3.66 4.17 -0.33
CA LEU A 35 4.86 3.89 0.47
C LEU A 35 5.13 2.38 0.56
N ALA A 36 4.08 1.57 0.78
CA ALA A 36 4.19 0.12 0.74
C ALA A 36 4.66 -0.40 -0.63
N GLY A 37 4.21 0.21 -1.73
CA GLY A 37 4.73 -0.10 -3.08
C GLY A 37 6.23 0.15 -3.20
N GLY A 38 6.73 1.28 -2.69
CA GLY A 38 8.16 1.54 -2.64
C GLY A 38 8.92 0.52 -1.76
N ALA A 39 8.33 0.04 -0.67
CA ALA A 39 8.91 -1.03 0.13
C ALA A 39 8.94 -2.37 -0.62
N ALA A 40 7.90 -2.67 -1.41
CA ALA A 40 7.85 -3.86 -2.26
C ALA A 40 8.97 -3.81 -3.31
N GLU A 41 9.18 -2.67 -3.98
CA GLU A 41 10.27 -2.50 -4.94
C GLU A 41 11.65 -2.70 -4.31
N ASN A 42 11.84 -2.29 -3.06
CA ASN A 42 13.10 -2.49 -2.34
C ASN A 42 13.33 -3.93 -1.83
N SER A 43 12.37 -4.84 -2.02
CA SER A 43 12.46 -6.22 -1.50
C SER A 43 13.19 -7.20 -2.41
N GLY A 44 13.35 -6.87 -3.70
CA GLY A 44 13.82 -7.80 -4.73
C GLY A 44 12.80 -8.85 -5.18
N ALA A 45 11.71 -9.05 -4.43
CA ALA A 45 10.70 -10.08 -4.72
C ALA A 45 9.83 -9.76 -5.93
N ILE A 46 9.82 -8.51 -6.37
CA ILE A 46 9.03 -8.03 -7.51
C ILE A 46 9.90 -7.46 -8.63
N ASP A 47 11.20 -7.82 -8.70
CA ASP A 47 12.13 -7.30 -9.73
C ASP A 47 11.68 -7.62 -11.17
N ASP A 48 10.95 -8.72 -11.34
CA ASP A 48 10.36 -9.13 -12.62
C ASP A 48 8.98 -8.51 -12.88
N ALA A 49 8.50 -7.61 -12.03
CA ALA A 49 7.23 -6.93 -12.23
C ALA A 49 7.27 -6.04 -13.47
N ILE A 50 6.26 -6.22 -14.33
CA ILE A 50 5.99 -5.38 -15.49
C ILE A 50 5.00 -4.29 -15.10
N ALA A 51 3.99 -4.63 -14.29
CA ALA A 51 2.95 -3.70 -13.87
C ALA A 51 2.23 -4.16 -12.60
N LEU A 52 1.89 -3.21 -11.72
CA LEU A 52 0.80 -3.37 -10.77
C LEU A 52 -0.53 -3.27 -11.53
N VAL A 53 -1.26 -4.38 -11.61
CA VAL A 53 -2.52 -4.50 -12.36
C VAL A 53 -3.71 -4.09 -11.50
N GLY A 54 -3.65 -4.34 -10.19
CA GLY A 54 -4.72 -3.95 -9.28
C GLY A 54 -4.39 -4.18 -7.82
N LEU A 55 -5.16 -3.52 -6.98
CA LEU A 55 -5.21 -3.73 -5.54
C LEU A 55 -6.64 -4.16 -5.19
N SER A 56 -6.79 -5.21 -4.41
CA SER A 56 -8.07 -5.73 -3.96
C SER A 56 -8.05 -6.08 -2.49
N GLU A 57 -9.24 -6.20 -1.89
CA GLU A 57 -9.40 -6.61 -0.48
C GLU A 57 -8.65 -5.71 0.50
N THR A 58 -8.44 -4.45 0.11
CA THR A 58 -7.71 -3.48 0.92
C THR A 58 -8.49 -3.14 2.18
N THR A 59 -7.87 -3.34 3.33
CA THR A 59 -8.42 -2.98 4.64
C THR A 59 -7.45 -2.09 5.38
N PHE A 60 -7.92 -0.94 5.86
CA PHE A 60 -7.16 -0.02 6.72
C PHE A 60 -7.61 -0.20 8.17
N PHE A 61 -6.70 -0.64 9.02
CA PHE A 61 -6.97 -0.91 10.44
C PHE A 61 -6.61 0.29 11.31
N LYS A 62 -5.51 0.98 10.97
CA LYS A 62 -4.98 2.13 11.72
C LYS A 62 -4.43 3.20 10.78
N PRO A 63 -4.54 4.49 11.14
CA PRO A 63 -3.87 5.56 10.41
C PRO A 63 -2.35 5.45 10.58
N ALA A 64 -1.61 5.86 9.56
CA ALA A 64 -0.19 6.17 9.68
C ALA A 64 -0.01 7.66 9.99
N PHE A 65 1.08 8.01 10.65
CA PHE A 65 1.41 9.40 10.99
C PHE A 65 2.83 9.77 10.53
N ALA A 66 3.09 11.08 10.47
CA ALA A 66 4.45 11.56 10.25
C ALA A 66 5.39 11.05 11.37
N GLY A 67 6.51 10.46 10.96
CA GLY A 67 7.47 9.82 11.88
C GLY A 67 7.32 8.30 11.97
N ASP A 68 6.25 7.71 11.45
CA ASP A 68 6.16 6.25 11.32
C ASP A 68 7.15 5.73 10.27
N PHE A 69 7.78 4.60 10.61
CA PHE A 69 8.58 3.82 9.67
C PHE A 69 7.69 2.75 9.05
N ILE A 70 7.34 2.92 7.78
CA ILE A 70 6.48 1.98 7.07
C ILE A 70 7.30 0.78 6.60
N THR A 71 6.88 -0.41 7.03
CA THR A 71 7.47 -1.69 6.63
C THR A 71 6.42 -2.55 5.93
N LEU A 72 6.88 -3.45 5.07
CA LEU A 72 6.05 -4.38 4.32
C LEU A 72 6.52 -5.82 4.54
N GLU A 73 5.60 -6.68 4.92
CA GLU A 73 5.71 -8.13 4.73
C GLU A 73 4.97 -8.48 3.42
N LEU A 74 5.68 -9.14 2.50
CA LEU A 74 5.19 -9.48 1.16
C LEU A 74 5.17 -11.00 1.00
N THR A 75 4.01 -11.57 0.69
CA THR A 75 3.84 -13.02 0.50
C THR A 75 3.21 -13.29 -0.86
N GLU A 76 3.87 -14.06 -1.74
CA GLU A 76 3.24 -14.53 -2.99
C GLU A 76 2.17 -15.58 -2.65
N LEU A 77 0.93 -15.32 -3.06
CA LEU A 77 -0.22 -16.18 -2.81
C LEU A 77 -0.41 -17.19 -3.94
N ASP A 78 -0.31 -16.71 -5.18
CA ASP A 78 -0.47 -17.51 -6.38
C ASP A 78 0.27 -16.88 -7.56
N ARG A 79 0.53 -17.71 -8.57
CA ARG A 79 1.09 -17.31 -9.86
C ARG A 79 0.49 -18.13 -10.98
N THR A 80 -0.16 -17.44 -11.91
CA THR A 80 -0.86 -18.05 -13.05
C THR A 80 -0.22 -17.58 -14.36
N PRO A 81 0.36 -18.47 -15.17
CA PRO A 81 0.87 -18.13 -16.49
C PRO A 81 -0.21 -17.52 -17.39
N THR A 82 0.15 -16.52 -18.19
CA THR A 82 -0.78 -15.98 -19.20
C THR A 82 -0.75 -16.84 -20.47
N SER A 83 -1.70 -16.61 -21.39
CA SER A 83 -1.68 -17.27 -22.70
C SER A 83 -0.43 -16.95 -23.54
N LYS A 84 0.26 -15.85 -23.22
CA LYS A 84 1.60 -15.52 -23.71
C LYS A 84 2.59 -16.05 -22.66
N GLY A 85 3.21 -17.19 -22.94
CA GLY A 85 3.95 -17.99 -21.93
C GLY A 85 5.19 -17.32 -21.32
N ASP A 86 5.54 -16.11 -21.73
CA ASP A 86 6.63 -15.29 -21.20
C ASP A 86 6.20 -14.44 -19.98
N LYS A 87 4.94 -14.54 -19.55
CA LYS A 87 4.37 -13.73 -18.47
C LYS A 87 3.47 -14.54 -17.55
N ALA A 88 3.35 -14.07 -16.31
CA ALA A 88 2.39 -14.57 -15.35
C ALA A 88 1.66 -13.43 -14.65
N VAL A 89 0.45 -13.70 -14.16
CA VAL A 89 -0.21 -12.86 -13.16
C VAL A 89 0.09 -13.47 -11.80
N ALA A 90 0.69 -12.71 -10.91
CA ALA A 90 0.96 -13.11 -9.53
C ALA A 90 0.18 -12.23 -8.56
N ASN A 91 -0.43 -12.85 -7.54
CA ASN A 91 -1.08 -12.13 -6.46
C ASN A 91 -0.18 -12.18 -5.22
N PHE A 92 0.02 -11.04 -4.58
CA PHE A 92 0.79 -10.91 -3.36
C PHE A 92 -0.07 -10.37 -2.23
N GLU A 93 0.01 -10.97 -1.05
CA GLU A 93 -0.47 -10.33 0.17
C GLU A 93 0.55 -9.28 0.61
N TRP A 94 0.06 -8.06 0.82
CA TRP A 94 0.80 -6.99 1.45
C TRP A 94 0.27 -6.81 2.87
N LYS A 95 1.15 -6.95 3.84
CA LYS A 95 0.87 -6.63 5.24
C LYS A 95 1.77 -5.47 5.66
N ILE A 96 1.13 -4.32 5.86
CA ILE A 96 1.80 -3.03 6.04
C ILE A 96 1.78 -2.68 7.52
N SER A 97 2.94 -2.42 8.11
CA SER A 97 3.08 -2.12 9.54
C SER A 97 3.98 -0.92 9.80
N ASN A 98 3.94 -0.41 11.05
CA ASN A 98 4.88 0.60 11.55
C ASN A 98 6.02 -0.03 12.37
N GLN A 99 6.93 0.82 12.90
CA GLN A 99 8.05 0.45 13.77
C GLN A 99 7.64 -0.28 15.07
N ALA A 100 6.40 -0.14 15.52
CA ALA A 100 5.87 -0.82 16.69
C ALA A 100 5.29 -2.21 16.37
N GLY A 101 5.34 -2.63 15.09
CA GLY A 101 4.75 -3.87 14.62
C GLY A 101 3.22 -3.81 14.50
N GLU A 102 2.63 -2.62 14.59
CA GLU A 102 1.19 -2.46 14.42
C GLU A 102 0.82 -2.57 12.95
N ILE A 103 -0.11 -3.47 12.62
CA ILE A 103 -0.64 -3.59 11.27
C ILE A 103 -1.52 -2.37 10.99
N LEU A 104 -1.13 -1.59 9.97
CA LEU A 104 -1.83 -0.40 9.53
C LEU A 104 -2.85 -0.74 8.44
N ALA A 105 -2.45 -1.59 7.49
CA ALA A 105 -3.31 -2.02 6.40
C ALA A 105 -2.89 -3.39 5.84
N THR A 106 -3.83 -4.06 5.21
CA THR A 106 -3.57 -5.19 4.32
C THR A 106 -4.15 -4.93 2.94
N THR A 107 -3.57 -5.51 1.90
CA THR A 107 -4.12 -5.51 0.55
C THR A 107 -3.58 -6.68 -0.25
N THR A 108 -4.35 -7.17 -1.22
CA THR A 108 -3.85 -8.09 -2.24
C THR A 108 -3.39 -7.28 -3.44
N ALA A 109 -2.11 -7.38 -3.80
CA ALA A 109 -1.52 -6.73 -4.97
C ALA A 109 -1.42 -7.73 -6.12
N LYS A 110 -2.16 -7.46 -7.20
CA LYS A 110 -2.11 -8.22 -8.44
C LYS A 110 -1.07 -7.60 -9.36
N MET A 111 -0.06 -8.37 -9.73
CA MET A 111 1.01 -7.92 -10.60
C MET A 111 1.10 -8.76 -11.86
N LEU A 112 1.42 -8.11 -12.97
CA LEU A 112 1.90 -8.78 -14.17
C LEU A 112 3.41 -8.91 -14.05
N MET A 113 3.90 -10.15 -14.13
CA MET A 113 5.31 -10.49 -13.94
C MET A 113 5.88 -11.09 -15.23
N ARG A 114 7.20 -10.95 -15.42
CA ARG A 114 7.96 -11.86 -16.29
C ARG A 114 8.05 -13.24 -15.63
N ASN A 115 8.18 -14.27 -16.47
CA ASN A 115 8.34 -15.66 -16.09
C ASN A 115 9.80 -16.10 -16.22
#